data_AF-X1J047-F1
#
_entry.id   AF-X1J047-F1
#
_cell.length_a   1.000
_cell.length_b   1.000
_cell.length_c   1.000
_cell.angle_alpha   90.00
_cell.angle_beta   90.00
_cell.angle_gamma   90.00
#
_symmetry.space_group_name_H-M   'P 1'
#
loop_
_entity.id
_entity.type
_entity.pdbx_description
1 polymer ?
#
loop_
_entity_poly.entity_id
_entity_poly.type
_entity_poly.pdbx_seq_one_letter_code
_entity_poly.pdbx_strand_id
1 'polypeptide(L)'
;HTMKKEARRLAKEVAALYSEFKSRNLNASETEVIKGMVFNEERLALIPERSKKRIEICCETVQGFCYMMALDAGKLKGLMNFRSLQFTHYMDKELEAQGFPSQSKEQKERILEAMELRIDGWERFSGD
;
A
#
# COMPACT_ATOMS: atom_id res chain seq x y z
N HIS A 1 -3.97 17.31 -9.48
CA HIS A 1 -3.28 16.43 -10.45
C HIS A 1 -2.09 15.63 -9.89
N THR A 2 -1.47 16.05 -8.78
CA THR A 2 -0.26 15.42 -8.20
C THR A 2 -0.47 13.99 -7.67
N MET A 3 -1.58 13.72 -6.96
CA MET A 3 -1.85 12.40 -6.37
C MET A 3 -2.00 11.28 -7.40
N LYS A 4 -2.74 11.51 -8.49
CA LYS A 4 -2.88 10.51 -9.57
C LYS A 4 -1.55 10.23 -10.28
N LYS A 5 -0.72 11.25 -10.50
CA LYS A 5 0.63 11.08 -11.08
C LYS A 5 1.53 10.26 -10.15
N GLU A 6 1.46 10.54 -8.85
CA GLU A 6 2.22 9.80 -7.85
C GLU A 6 1.74 8.34 -7.73
N ALA A 7 0.43 8.12 -7.77
CA ALA A 7 -0.15 6.78 -7.78
C ALA A 7 0.35 5.95 -8.97
N ARG A 8 0.27 6.53 -10.18
CA ARG A 8 0.80 5.89 -11.39
C ARG A 8 2.30 5.59 -11.30
N ARG A 9 3.10 6.54 -10.82
CA ARG A 9 4.55 6.39 -10.69
C ARG A 9 4.87 5.22 -9.76
N LEU A 10 4.27 5.23 -8.56
CA LEU A 10 4.52 4.21 -7.55
C LEU A 10 3.99 2.84 -8.00
N ALA A 11 2.80 2.76 -8.60
CA ALA A 11 2.25 1.50 -9.12
C ALA A 11 3.19 0.84 -10.14
N LYS A 12 3.79 1.61 -11.04
CA LYS A 12 4.78 1.09 -12.01
C LYS A 12 6.07 0.60 -11.34
N GLU A 13 6.60 1.36 -10.39
CA GLU A 13 7.81 0.98 -9.65
C GLU A 13 7.59 -0.31 -8.85
N VAL A 14 6.45 -0.40 -8.16
CA VAL A 14 6.09 -1.57 -7.37
C VAL A 14 5.80 -2.78 -8.26
N ALA A 15 5.14 -2.60 -9.41
CA ALA A 15 4.93 -3.69 -10.37
C ALA A 15 6.26 -4.30 -10.84
N ALA A 16 7.23 -3.46 -11.20
CA ALA A 16 8.55 -3.92 -11.64
C ALA A 16 9.29 -4.70 -10.53
N LEU A 17 9.34 -4.14 -9.31
CA LEU A 17 9.98 -4.79 -8.16
C LEU A 17 9.27 -6.09 -7.78
N TYR A 18 7.94 -6.11 -7.79
CA TYR A 18 7.14 -7.27 -7.46
C TYR A 18 7.42 -8.43 -8.43
N SER A 19 7.44 -8.15 -9.75
CA SER A 19 7.78 -9.16 -10.76
C SER A 19 9.20 -9.69 -10.58
N GLU A 20 10.18 -8.82 -10.29
CA GLU A 20 11.56 -9.24 -10.02
C GLU A 20 11.62 -10.20 -8.82
N PHE A 21 11.03 -9.84 -7.68
CA PHE A 21 11.07 -10.66 -6.48
C PHE A 21 10.26 -11.96 -6.62
N LYS A 22 9.09 -11.90 -7.25
CA LYS A 22 8.25 -13.08 -7.49
C LYS A 22 8.92 -14.07 -8.44
N SER A 23 9.61 -13.60 -9.47
CA SER A 23 10.36 -14.47 -10.39
C SER A 23 11.50 -15.23 -9.71
N ARG A 24 12.13 -14.63 -8.68
CA ARG A 24 13.18 -15.26 -7.88
C ARG A 24 12.63 -16.21 -6.81
N ASN A 25 11.38 -16.01 -6.38
CA ASN A 25 10.74 -16.75 -5.31
C ASN A 25 9.32 -17.19 -5.71
N LEU A 26 9.22 -18.12 -6.67
CA LEU A 26 7.94 -18.53 -7.27
C LEU A 26 6.91 -19.02 -6.23
N ASN A 27 7.38 -19.66 -5.16
CA ASN A 27 6.54 -20.22 -4.09
C ASN A 27 6.26 -19.26 -2.93
N ALA A 28 6.87 -18.07 -2.92
CA ALA A 28 6.62 -17.09 -1.86
C ALA A 28 5.17 -16.60 -1.91
N SER A 29 4.54 -16.49 -0.75
CA SER A 29 3.27 -15.79 -0.59
C SER A 29 3.39 -14.31 -0.98
N GLU A 30 2.27 -13.67 -1.26
CA GLU A 30 2.24 -12.26 -1.61
C GLU A 30 2.86 -11.38 -0.51
N THR A 31 2.53 -11.65 0.75
CA THR A 31 3.12 -10.99 1.92
C THR A 31 4.63 -11.14 1.99
N GLU A 32 5.17 -12.32 1.68
CA GLU A 32 6.63 -12.55 1.67
C GLU A 32 7.32 -11.77 0.55
N VAL A 33 6.71 -11.74 -0.65
CA VAL A 33 7.22 -10.95 -1.77
C VAL A 33 7.23 -9.46 -1.39
N ILE A 34 6.13 -8.95 -0.83
CA ILE A 34 6.00 -7.55 -0.42
C ILE A 34 7.00 -7.19 0.68
N LYS A 35 7.13 -8.04 1.71
CA LYS A 35 8.11 -7.81 2.78
C LYS A 35 9.53 -7.82 2.22
N GLY A 36 9.85 -8.76 1.33
CA GLY A 36 11.15 -8.87 0.66
C GLY A 36 11.55 -7.65 -0.16
N MET A 37 10.58 -6.92 -0.74
CA MET A 37 10.85 -5.70 -1.51
C MET A 37 11.43 -4.55 -0.66
N VAL A 38 11.14 -4.49 0.65
CA VAL A 38 11.38 -3.28 1.47
C VAL A 38 12.12 -3.56 2.77
N PHE A 39 11.90 -4.72 3.35
CA PHE A 39 12.39 -5.04 4.67
C PHE A 39 13.53 -6.05 4.57
N ASN A 40 14.76 -5.53 4.59
CA ASN A 40 15.89 -6.34 5.02
C ASN A 40 15.69 -6.70 6.51
N GLU A 41 15.93 -7.94 6.91
CA GLU A 41 15.68 -8.45 8.27
C GLU A 41 16.32 -7.57 9.35
N GLU A 42 17.52 -7.05 9.08
CA GLU A 42 18.24 -6.12 9.96
C GLU A 42 17.50 -4.80 10.19
N ARG A 43 16.78 -4.30 9.17
CA ARG A 43 15.99 -3.06 9.28
C ARG A 43 14.68 -3.29 10.03
N LEU A 44 14.07 -4.47 9.91
CA LEU A 44 12.86 -4.84 10.67
C LEU A 44 13.12 -4.86 12.18
N ALA A 45 14.30 -5.33 12.60
CA ALA A 45 14.68 -5.41 14.01
C ALA A 45 14.73 -4.04 14.70
N LEU A 46 14.95 -2.96 13.94
CA LEU A 46 15.05 -1.59 14.45
C LEU A 46 13.70 -0.85 14.50
N ILE A 47 12.63 -1.44 13.97
CA ILE A 47 11.31 -0.81 13.91
C ILE A 47 10.59 -1.01 15.26
N PRO A 48 10.01 0.05 15.86
CA PRO A 48 9.21 -0.10 17.07
C PRO A 48 8.06 -1.10 16.89
N GLU A 49 7.75 -1.88 17.93
CA GLU A 49 6.75 -2.97 17.84
C GLU A 49 5.37 -2.48 17.37
N ARG A 50 4.95 -1.30 17.84
CA ARG A 50 3.70 -0.65 17.38
C ARG A 50 3.73 -0.37 15.87
N SER A 51 4.89 0.00 15.32
CA SER A 51 5.08 0.22 13.89
C SER A 51 5.15 -1.09 13.11
N LYS A 52 5.68 -2.18 13.69
CA LYS A 52 5.71 -3.50 13.05
C LYS A 52 4.31 -4.03 12.76
N LYS A 53 3.41 -4.04 13.75
CA LYS A 53 2.03 -4.53 13.55
C LYS A 53 1.31 -3.80 12.41
N ARG A 54 1.46 -2.47 12.35
CA ARG A 54 0.89 -1.67 11.26
C ARG A 54 1.50 -2.01 9.90
N ILE A 55 2.83 -2.14 9.83
CA ILE A 55 3.55 -2.53 8.63
C ILE A 55 3.07 -3.90 8.14
N GLU A 56 2.90 -4.86 9.04
CA GLU A 56 2.41 -6.20 8.71
C GLU A 56 1.04 -6.16 8.06
N ILE A 57 0.09 -5.42 8.66
CA ILE A 57 -1.26 -5.24 8.10
C ILE A 57 -1.18 -4.56 6.73
N CYS A 58 -0.37 -3.51 6.58
CA CYS A 58 -0.22 -2.82 5.29
C CYS A 58 0.40 -3.72 4.23
N CYS A 59 1.29 -4.65 4.61
CA CYS A 59 1.95 -5.56 3.68
C CYS A 59 1.15 -6.84 3.37
N GLU A 60 -0.09 -6.98 3.88
CA GLU A 60 -0.99 -8.07 3.47
C GLU A 60 -1.38 -7.98 1.99
N THR A 61 -1.35 -6.78 1.41
CA THR A 61 -1.69 -6.53 0.00
C THR A 61 -0.74 -5.52 -0.63
N VAL A 62 -0.59 -5.57 -1.95
CA VAL A 62 0.22 -4.59 -2.70
C VAL A 62 -0.36 -3.18 -2.56
N GLN A 63 -1.69 -3.05 -2.48
CA GLN A 63 -2.40 -1.80 -2.26
C GLN A 63 -1.98 -1.16 -0.92
N GLY A 64 -2.13 -1.90 0.19
CA GLY A 64 -1.79 -1.40 1.51
C GLY A 64 -0.33 -1.01 1.63
N PHE A 65 0.56 -1.77 0.98
CA PHE A 65 1.97 -1.45 0.90
C PHE A 65 2.19 -0.10 0.19
N CYS A 66 1.57 0.10 -0.97
CA CYS A 66 1.67 1.35 -1.72
C CYS A 66 1.09 2.55 -0.95
N TYR A 67 0.00 2.35 -0.19
CA TYR A 67 -0.57 3.39 0.66
C TYR A 67 0.43 3.84 1.72
N MET A 68 0.99 2.89 2.46
CA MET A 68 1.99 3.15 3.49
C MET A 68 3.21 3.86 2.90
N MET A 69 3.73 3.39 1.76
CA MET A 69 4.88 4.00 1.12
C MET A 69 4.64 5.45 0.72
N ALA A 70 3.44 5.81 0.28
CA ALA A 70 3.12 7.16 -0.14
C ALA A 70 2.72 8.09 1.02
N LEU A 71 1.90 7.60 1.96
CA LEU A 71 1.22 8.39 2.98
C LEU A 71 1.95 8.42 4.34
N ASP A 72 2.73 7.39 4.66
CA ASP A 72 3.46 7.31 5.95
C ASP A 72 4.94 7.66 5.79
N ALA A 73 5.56 7.17 4.70
CA ALA A 73 7.00 7.33 4.44
C ALA A 73 7.32 8.25 3.26
N GLY A 74 6.33 8.60 2.45
CA GLY A 74 6.53 9.17 1.12
C GLY A 74 6.13 10.63 0.96
N LYS A 75 5.99 11.01 -0.32
CA LYS A 75 5.73 12.39 -0.76
C LYS A 75 4.36 12.94 -0.33
N LEU A 76 3.45 12.07 0.09
CA LEU A 76 2.08 12.44 0.48
C LEU A 76 1.88 12.37 1.99
N LYS A 77 2.97 12.30 2.76
CA LYS A 77 2.93 12.34 4.22
C LYS A 77 2.31 13.64 4.72
N GLY A 78 1.43 13.53 5.71
CA GLY A 78 0.76 14.67 6.34
C GLY A 78 -0.43 15.23 5.56
N LEU A 79 -0.87 14.55 4.50
CA LEU A 79 -2.15 14.86 3.88
C LEU A 79 -3.31 14.68 4.88
N MET A 80 -4.32 15.54 4.76
CA MET A 80 -5.59 15.37 5.47
C MET A 80 -6.24 14.04 5.08
N ASN A 81 -6.90 13.36 6.03
CA ASN A 81 -7.48 12.02 5.83
C ASN A 81 -8.31 11.90 4.55
N PHE A 82 -9.14 12.89 4.22
CA PHE A 82 -9.91 12.88 2.97
C PHE A 82 -9.04 12.79 1.71
N ARG A 83 -7.92 13.54 1.65
CA ARG A 83 -6.99 13.48 0.51
C ARG A 83 -6.22 12.16 0.48
N SER A 84 -5.92 11.61 1.65
CA SER A 84 -5.32 10.27 1.78
C SER A 84 -6.26 9.19 1.22
N LEU A 85 -7.56 9.23 1.55
CA LEU A 85 -8.57 8.34 0.97
C LEU A 85 -8.74 8.53 -0.54
N GLN A 86 -8.70 9.77 -1.02
CA GLN A 86 -8.73 10.04 -2.46
C GLN A 86 -7.51 9.42 -3.18
N PHE A 87 -6.34 9.45 -2.54
CA PHE A 87 -5.15 8.80 -3.06
C PHE A 87 -5.28 7.27 -3.09
N THR A 88 -5.82 6.64 -2.04
CA THR A 88 -5.97 5.18 -2.01
C THR A 88 -6.83 4.68 -3.17
N HIS A 89 -7.87 5.43 -3.56
CA HIS A 89 -8.66 5.13 -4.76
C HIS A 89 -7.87 5.23 -6.07
N TYR A 90 -7.07 6.29 -6.24
CA TYR A 90 -6.22 6.40 -7.43
C TYR A 90 -5.17 5.30 -7.51
N MET A 91 -4.63 4.89 -6.36
CA MET A 91 -3.68 3.80 -6.28
C MET A 91 -4.33 2.47 -6.68
N ASP A 92 -5.53 2.17 -6.17
CA ASP A 92 -6.25 0.95 -6.52
C ASP A 92 -6.44 0.82 -8.04
N LYS A 93 -6.91 1.89 -8.68
CA LYS A 93 -7.10 1.92 -10.14
C LYS A 93 -5.80 1.74 -10.93
N GLU A 94 -4.71 2.37 -10.49
CA GLU A 94 -3.43 2.25 -11.19
C GLU A 94 -2.79 0.87 -10.98
N LEU A 95 -2.98 0.22 -9.82
CA LEU A 95 -2.53 -1.15 -9.57
C LEU A 95 -3.37 -2.19 -10.33
N GLU A 96 -4.69 -2.01 -10.39
CA GLU A 96 -5.57 -2.84 -11.24
C GLU A 96 -5.14 -2.75 -12.71
N ALA A 97 -4.80 -1.55 -13.19
CA ALA A 97 -4.25 -1.35 -14.53
C ALA A 97 -2.86 -1.99 -14.75
N GLN A 98 -2.13 -2.35 -13.69
CA GLN A 98 -0.90 -3.17 -13.77
C GLN A 98 -1.19 -4.68 -13.66
N GLY A 99 -2.45 -5.09 -13.50
CA GLY A 99 -2.86 -6.49 -13.40
C GLY A 99 -2.86 -7.07 -11.98
N PHE A 100 -2.74 -6.23 -10.94
CA PHE A 100 -2.92 -6.69 -9.57
C PHE A 100 -4.41 -6.93 -9.27
N PRO A 101 -4.75 -7.97 -8.48
CA PRO A 101 -6.12 -8.21 -8.09
C PRO A 101 -6.63 -7.10 -7.17
N SER A 102 -7.91 -6.77 -7.30
CA SER A 102 -8.57 -5.83 -6.39
C SER A 102 -8.60 -6.38 -4.97
N GLN A 103 -8.26 -5.53 -3.99
CA GLN A 103 -8.41 -5.89 -2.57
C GLN A 103 -9.89 -5.95 -2.17
N SER A 104 -10.23 -6.83 -1.23
CA SER A 104 -11.56 -6.89 -0.64
C SER A 104 -11.85 -5.63 0.19
N LYS A 105 -13.14 -5.36 0.43
CA LYS A 105 -13.56 -4.27 1.31
C LYS A 105 -12.98 -4.42 2.71
N GLU A 106 -13.04 -5.64 3.25
CA GLU A 106 -12.55 -5.96 4.60
C GLU A 106 -11.03 -5.79 4.69
N GLN A 107 -10.29 -6.16 3.64
CA GLN A 107 -8.84 -5.91 3.58
C GLN A 107 -8.55 -4.41 3.61
N LYS A 108 -9.25 -3.63 2.76
CA LYS A 108 -9.06 -2.18 2.68
C LYS A 108 -9.39 -1.51 4.01
N GLU A 109 -10.48 -1.88 4.66
CA GLU A 109 -10.88 -1.32 5.95
C GLU A 109 -9.84 -1.60 7.05
N ARG A 110 -9.33 -2.84 7.14
CA ARG A 110 -8.25 -3.18 8.09
C ARG A 110 -6.99 -2.36 7.85
N ILE A 111 -6.61 -2.16 6.58
CA ILE A 111 -5.44 -1.36 6.20
C ILE A 111 -5.65 0.11 6.58
N LEU A 112 -6.79 0.70 6.21
CA LEU A 112 -7.09 2.10 6.52
C LEU A 112 -7.15 2.35 8.04
N GLU A 113 -7.69 1.40 8.81
CA GLU A 113 -7.69 1.45 10.27
C GLU A 113 -6.28 1.38 10.85
N ALA A 114 -5.43 0.47 10.35
CA ALA A 114 -4.03 0.38 10.77
C ALA A 114 -3.23 1.66 10.46
N MET A 115 -3.61 2.38 9.40
CA MET A 115 -3.02 3.68 9.02
C MET A 115 -3.66 4.88 9.73
N GLU A 116 -4.63 4.66 10.63
CA GLU A 116 -5.37 5.73 11.32
C GLU A 116 -6.12 6.68 10.36
N LEU A 117 -6.54 6.18 9.19
CA LEU A 117 -7.22 6.93 8.11
C LEU A 117 -8.74 6.70 8.03
N ARG A 118 -9.33 6.00 9.00
CA ARG A 118 -10.75 5.62 8.98
C ARG A 118 -11.66 6.85 9.06
N ILE A 119 -12.45 7.05 8.00
CA ILE A 119 -13.60 7.97 7.98
C ILE A 119 -14.82 7.11 7.66
N ASP A 120 -15.88 7.24 8.47
CA ASP A 120 -17.12 6.50 8.23
C ASP A 120 -17.66 6.81 6.82
N GLY A 121 -17.98 5.76 6.07
CA GLY A 121 -18.45 5.89 4.68
C GLY A 121 -17.36 6.30 3.68
N TRP A 122 -16.11 5.88 3.88
CA TRP A 122 -14.98 6.11 2.95
C TRP A 122 -15.32 5.81 1.47
N GLU A 123 -16.23 4.85 1.24
CA GLU A 123 -16.77 4.45 -0.07
C GLU A 123 -17.41 5.62 -0.84
N ARG A 124 -17.98 6.60 -0.14
CA ARG A 124 -18.57 7.81 -0.75
C ARG A 124 -17.50 8.80 -1.23
N PHE A 125 -16.28 8.66 -0.72
CA PHE A 125 -15.16 9.54 -1.01
C PHE A 125 -14.17 8.92 -2.00
N SER A 126 -14.27 7.60 -2.26
CA SER A 126 -13.60 6.91 -3.36
C SER A 126 -14.28 7.13 -4.72
N GLY A 127 -14.86 8.32 -4.94
CA GLY A 127 -15.65 8.63 -6.13
C GLY A 127 -14.89 8.41 -7.45
N ASP A 128 -15.63 7.95 -8.46
CA ASP A 128 -15.34 8.24 -9.87
C ASP A 128 -15.38 9.74 -10.16
#